data_AF-V6Q4L3-F1
#
_entry.id   AF-V6Q4L3-F1
#
_cell.length_a   1.000
_cell.length_b   1.000
_cell.length_c   1.000
_cell.angle_alpha   90.00
_cell.angle_beta   90.00
_cell.angle_gamma   90.00
#
_symmetry.space_group_name_H-M   'P 1'
#
loop_
_entity.id
_entity.type
_entity.pdbx_description
1 polymer ?
#
loop_
_entity_poly.entity_id
_entity_poly.type
_entity_poly.pdbx_seq_one_letter_code
_entity_poly.pdbx_strand_id
1 'polypeptide(L)' 'MKKFTSGFVTGAAVTIATVAGLALGIKKTVIDPIEEKENIIEENRRKAMRKSRAR' A
#
# COMPACT_ATOMS: atom_id res chain seq x y z
N MET A 1 -40.90 -4.39 -1.42
CA MET A 1 -39.72 -3.53 -1.15
C MET A 1 -38.53 -4.23 -0.49
N LYS A 2 -38.70 -5.24 0.40
CA LYS A 2 -37.58 -5.92 1.11
C LYS A 2 -36.45 -6.49 0.22
N LYS A 3 -36.76 -6.97 -1.00
CA LYS A 3 -35.77 -7.51 -1.95
C LYS A 3 -34.88 -6.42 -2.58
N PHE A 4 -35.42 -5.21 -2.76
CA PHE A 4 -34.69 -4.07 -3.31
C PHE A 4 -33.70 -3.51 -2.30
N THR A 5 -34.13 -3.34 -1.03
CA THR A 5 -33.24 -2.89 0.04
C THR A 5 -32.12 -3.88 0.31
N SER A 6 -32.38 -5.19 0.26
CA SER A 6 -31.30 -6.19 0.42
C SER A 6 -30.33 -6.16 -0.77
N GLY A 7 -30.85 -6.05 -2.00
CA GLY A 7 -30.00 -5.95 -3.20
C GLY A 7 -29.13 -4.70 -3.20
N PHE A 8 -29.67 -3.56 -2.76
CA PHE A 8 -28.94 -2.30 -2.66
C PHE A 8 -27.83 -2.35 -1.60
N VAL A 9 -28.12 -2.90 -0.42
CA VAL A 9 -27.11 -3.04 0.66
C VAL A 9 -25.99 -3.98 0.22
N THR A 10 -26.32 -5.12 -0.41
CA THR A 10 -25.31 -6.04 -0.93
C THR A 10 -24.48 -5.39 -2.04
N GLY A 11 -25.12 -4.66 -2.96
CA GLY A 11 -24.42 -3.93 -4.02
C GLY A 11 -23.46 -2.89 -3.46
N ALA A 12 -23.90 -2.07 -2.51
CA ALA A 12 -23.07 -1.07 -1.85
C ALA A 12 -21.88 -1.70 -1.10
N ALA A 13 -22.10 -2.81 -0.39
CA ALA A 13 -21.04 -3.54 0.29
C ALA A 13 -19.98 -4.07 -0.69
N VAL A 14 -20.42 -4.61 -1.83
CA VAL A 14 -19.50 -5.07 -2.89
C VAL A 14 -18.67 -3.91 -3.43
N THR A 15 -19.29 -2.76 -3.72
CA THR A 15 -18.56 -1.58 -4.24
C THR A 15 -17.51 -1.06 -3.27
N ILE A 16 -17.83 -1.01 -1.98
CA ILE A 16 -16.87 -0.59 -0.94
C ILE A 16 -15.72 -1.60 -0.85
N ALA A 17 -16.02 -2.89 -0.91
CA ALA A 17 -15.00 -3.94 -0.88
C ALA A 17 -14.06 -3.86 -2.09
N THR A 18 -14.57 -3.58 -3.30
CA THR A 18 -13.71 -3.41 -4.49
C THR A 18 -12.82 -2.18 -4.38
N VAL A 19 -13.34 -1.04 -3.90
CA VAL A 19 -12.53 0.17 -3.73
C VAL A 19 -11.43 -0.04 -2.69
N ALA A 20 -11.74 -0.67 -1.56
CA ALA A 20 -10.75 -1.02 -0.55
C ALA A 20 -9.71 -2.00 -1.10
N GLY A 21 -10.13 -3.03 -1.85
CA GLY A 21 -9.23 -3.98 -2.50
C GLY A 21 -8.28 -3.33 -3.51
N LEU A 22 -8.77 -2.38 -4.31
CA LEU A 22 -7.94 -1.61 -5.24
C LEU A 22 -6.95 -0.71 -4.53
N ALA A 23 -7.37 0.00 -3.49
CA ALA A 23 -6.48 0.87 -2.72
C ALA A 23 -5.34 0.07 -2.06
N LEU A 24 -5.66 -1.08 -1.46
CA LEU A 24 -4.67 -1.97 -0.86
C LEU A 24 -3.77 -2.64 -1.91
N GLY A 25 -4.32 -3.01 -3.07
CA GLY A 25 -3.56 -3.54 -4.20
C GLY A 25 -2.56 -2.52 -4.75
N ILE A 26 -2.99 -1.28 -5.00
CA ILE A 26 -2.11 -0.20 -5.47
C ILE A 26 -1.02 0.08 -4.44
N LYS A 27 -1.36 0.11 -3.15
CA LYS A 27 -0.37 0.29 -2.09
C LYS A 27 0.72 -0.79 -2.13
N LYS A 28 0.32 -2.06 -2.16
CA LYS A 28 1.27 -3.19 -2.19
C LYS A 28 2.08 -3.29 -3.49
N THR A 29 1.48 -3.00 -4.64
CA THR A 29 2.13 -3.21 -5.93
C THR A 29 2.97 -2.02 -6.39
N VAL A 30 2.62 -0.81 -5.97
CA VAL A 30 3.26 0.41 -6.47
C VAL A 30 3.96 1.18 -5.35
N ILE A 31 3.32 1.38 -4.20
CA ILE A 31 3.85 2.26 -3.15
C ILE A 31 4.94 1.56 -2.34
N ASP A 32 4.65 0.38 -1.82
CA ASP A 32 5.60 -0.41 -1.01
C ASP A 32 6.95 -0.65 -1.73
N PRO A 33 7.02 -1.03 -3.03
CA PRO A 33 8.31 -1.22 -3.70
C PRO A 33 9.07 0.09 -3.96
N ILE A 34 8.40 1.25 -3.96
CA ILE A 34 9.07 2.55 -4.09
C ILE A 34 9.69 2.92 -2.74
N GLU A 35 8.92 2.84 -1.65
CA GLU A 35 9.42 3.10 -0.29
C GLU A 35 10.58 2.17 0.09
N GLU A 36 10.49 0.88 -0.27
CA GLU A 36 11.55 -0.08 0.03
C GLU A 36 12.86 0.29 -0.70
N LYS A 37 12.78 0.73 -1.96
CA LYS A 37 13.96 1.21 -2.71
C LYS A 37 14.56 2.46 -2.10
N GLU A 38 13.74 3.43 -1.69
CA GLU A 38 14.21 4.65 -1.01
C GLU A 38 14.90 4.32 0.31
N ASN A 39 14.31 3.42 1.11
CA ASN A 39 14.87 2.94 2.36
C ASN A 39 16.23 2.24 2.16
N ILE A 40 16.37 1.41 1.13
CA ILE A 40 17.64 0.74 0.79
C ILE A 40 18.73 1.77 0.45
N ILE A 41 18.39 2.81 -0.33
CA ILE A 41 19.34 3.87 -0.69
C ILE A 41 19.78 4.64 0.56
N GLU A 42 18.85 5.00 1.44
CA GLU A 42 19.17 5.72 2.67
C GLU A 42 19.99 4.85 3.64
N GLU A 43 19.66 3.57 3.78
CA GLU A 43 20.41 2.64 4.62
C GLU A 43 21.84 2.44 4.09
N ASN A 44 22.01 2.29 2.77
CA ASN A 44 23.31 2.21 2.13
C ASN A 44 24.11 3.49 2.32
N ARG A 45 23.48 4.67 2.22
CA ARG A 45 24.13 5.96 2.52
C ARG A 45 24.57 6.04 3.98
N ARG A 46 23.72 5.61 4.93
CA ARG A 46 24.08 5.55 6.36
C ARG A 46 25.24 4.57 6.61
N LYS A 47 25.21 3.38 6.01
CA LYS A 47 26.29 2.39 6.10
C LYS A 47 27.60 2.94 5.53
N ALA A 48 27.55 3.62 4.38
CA ALA A 48 28.71 4.26 3.76
C ALA A 48 29.29 5.37 4.64
N MET A 49 28.45 6.24 5.22
CA MET A 49 28.90 7.29 6.15
C MET A 49 29.56 6.70 7.40
N ARG A 50 28.99 5.64 7.98
CA ARG A 50 29.61 4.93 9.13
C ARG A 50 30.98 4.36 8.75
N LYS A 51 31.09 3.72 7.58
CA LYS A 51 32.35 3.14 7.08
C LYS A 51 33.40 4.21 6.76
N SER A 52 32.97 5.36 6.24
CA SER A 52 33.86 6.51 5.98
C SER A 52 34.39 7.14 7.26
N ARG A 53 33.60 7.16 8.33
CA ARG A 53 33.98 7.75 9.62
C ARG A 53 34.83 6.81 10.48
N ALA A 54 34.80 5.51 10.20
CA ALA A 54 35.62 4.50 10.85
C ALA A 54 37.00 4.30 10.20
N ARG A 55 37.25 4.95 9.05
CA ARG A 55 38.58 5.06 8.45
C ARG A 55 39.27 6.32 8.97
#